data_AF-A0A9P5N0C6-F1
#
_entry.id   AF-A0A9P5N0C6-F1
#
_cell.length_a   1.000
_cell.length_b   1.000
_cell.length_c   1.000
_cell.angle_alpha   90.00
_cell.angle_beta   90.00
_cell.angle_gamma   90.00
#
_symmetry.space_group_name_H-M   'P 1'
#
loop_
_entity.id
_entity.type
_entity.pdbx_description
1 polymer ?
#
loop_
_entity_poly.entity_id
_entity_poly.type
_entity_poly.pdbx_seq_one_letter_code
_entity_poly.pdbx_strand_id
1 'polypeptide(L)'
;MIMTTQMITLTMERVMTLMSWGLVVAAAAAAAIHLVVDLNTSRDFCIPTWNCLCLHSSGIARSHLNVTFSVQHTSHHYDQLIQMLLFTFPILLLASPISVLACEGECIIRITDAWLGNYTSLIDTVFQYIAQQISRDLLPAGGHHDSLQYLYPITSAYKDSSYDGMRTAIFPNYFHGKCQRDGIDPPGCPNPDCPVVCGTPGSLVHFFPTLRFIAYNYTRGTLQRLCSPGNDAYERTERSIVQAAAGPRGREGERRRVPWFEYAVTRARGELSDGRIFSYTRKREEGVKKRFEKIMRQAPNLLEQACGGHPSEDETALPKCSWEKTMKAYILTFP
;
A
#
# COMPACT_ATOMS: atom_id res chain seq x y z
N MET A 1 -31.80 -18.37 -7.55
CA MET A 1 -31.27 -19.36 -8.52
C MET A 1 -30.84 -18.78 -9.88
N ILE A 2 -30.77 -17.45 -10.09
CA ILE A 2 -30.40 -16.88 -11.42
C ILE A 2 -28.91 -16.50 -11.51
N MET A 3 -28.22 -16.25 -10.38
CA MET A 3 -26.81 -15.79 -10.39
C MET A 3 -25.76 -16.88 -10.65
N THR A 4 -26.10 -18.16 -10.60
CA THR A 4 -25.15 -19.26 -10.82
C THR A 4 -24.79 -19.46 -12.29
N THR A 5 -25.68 -19.11 -13.22
CA THR A 5 -25.48 -19.37 -14.66
C THR A 5 -24.48 -18.40 -15.30
N GLN A 6 -24.46 -17.13 -14.91
CA GLN A 6 -23.55 -16.12 -15.46
C GLN A 6 -22.08 -16.35 -15.07
N MET A 7 -21.82 -17.00 -13.93
CA MET A 7 -20.44 -17.26 -13.49
C MET A 7 -19.76 -18.34 -14.35
N ILE A 8 -20.53 -19.31 -14.87
CA ILE A 8 -20.02 -20.42 -15.69
C ILE A 8 -19.66 -19.95 -17.12
N THR A 9 -20.42 -19.02 -17.70
CA THR A 9 -20.11 -18.46 -19.03
C THR A 9 -18.81 -17.67 -19.04
N LEU A 10 -18.55 -16.86 -18.00
CA LEU A 10 -17.32 -16.07 -17.87
C LEU A 10 -16.05 -16.93 -17.72
N THR A 11 -16.16 -18.14 -17.17
CA THR A 11 -15.02 -19.08 -17.11
C THR A 11 -14.67 -19.70 -18.46
N MET A 12 -15.64 -19.91 -19.35
CA MET A 12 -15.40 -20.54 -20.67
C MET A 12 -14.67 -19.61 -21.65
N GLU A 13 -15.01 -18.32 -21.69
CA GLU A 13 -14.30 -17.34 -22.56
C GLU A 13 -12.81 -17.18 -22.19
N ARG A 14 -12.48 -17.27 -20.89
CA ARG A 14 -11.09 -17.22 -20.41
C ARG A 14 -10.28 -18.45 -20.80
N VAL A 15 -10.92 -19.63 -20.88
CA VAL A 15 -10.24 -20.86 -21.34
C VAL A 15 -9.99 -20.82 -22.85
N MET A 16 -10.97 -20.37 -23.65
CA MET A 16 -10.79 -20.29 -25.11
C MET A 16 -9.75 -19.23 -25.52
N THR A 17 -9.68 -18.10 -24.82
CA THR A 17 -8.62 -17.11 -25.05
C THR A 17 -7.24 -17.68 -24.72
N LEU A 18 -7.05 -18.37 -23.59
CA LEU A 18 -5.77 -19.01 -23.24
C LEU A 18 -5.30 -20.04 -24.31
N MET A 19 -6.21 -20.81 -24.90
CA MET A 19 -5.86 -21.75 -25.98
C MET A 19 -5.43 -21.06 -27.28
N SER A 20 -6.04 -19.91 -27.62
CA SER A 20 -5.66 -19.12 -28.80
C SER A 20 -4.22 -18.60 -28.72
N TRP A 21 -3.81 -18.07 -27.56
CA TRP A 21 -2.44 -17.58 -27.36
C TRP A 21 -1.38 -18.69 -27.42
N GLY A 22 -1.70 -19.91 -26.96
CA GLY A 22 -0.79 -21.06 -27.05
C GLY A 22 -0.40 -21.43 -28.49
N LEU A 23 -1.36 -21.34 -29.43
CA LEU A 23 -1.12 -21.60 -30.85
C LEU A 23 -0.23 -20.53 -31.51
N VAL A 24 -0.40 -19.25 -31.14
CA VAL A 24 0.42 -18.15 -31.67
C VAL A 24 1.88 -18.27 -31.20
N VAL A 25 2.10 -18.61 -29.93
CA VAL A 25 3.46 -18.81 -29.39
C VAL A 25 4.17 -19.99 -30.05
N ALA A 26 3.46 -21.10 -30.31
CA ALA A 26 4.01 -22.25 -31.02
C ALA A 26 4.44 -21.92 -32.47
N ALA A 27 3.64 -21.12 -33.18
CA ALA A 27 3.97 -20.69 -34.55
C ALA A 27 5.21 -19.75 -34.57
N ALA A 28 5.32 -18.83 -33.62
CA ALA A 28 6.48 -17.94 -33.51
C ALA A 28 7.78 -18.71 -33.22
N ALA A 29 7.73 -19.74 -32.36
CA ALA A 29 8.87 -20.59 -32.07
C ALA A 29 9.35 -21.37 -33.31
N ALA A 30 8.43 -21.90 -34.13
CA ALA A 30 8.77 -22.60 -35.37
C ALA A 30 9.45 -21.67 -36.40
N ALA A 31 8.99 -20.42 -36.51
CA ALA A 31 9.60 -19.43 -37.41
C ALA A 31 11.03 -19.03 -36.96
N ALA A 32 11.26 -18.89 -35.65
CA ALA A 32 12.59 -18.59 -35.11
C ALA A 32 13.61 -19.71 -35.36
N ILE A 33 13.18 -20.98 -35.31
CA ILE A 33 14.04 -22.13 -35.59
C ILE A 33 14.51 -22.14 -37.06
N HIS A 34 13.63 -21.78 -38.01
CA HIS A 34 14.03 -21.67 -39.42
C HIS A 34 15.06 -20.55 -39.67
N LEU A 35 14.93 -19.40 -39.01
CA LEU A 35 15.86 -18.27 -39.13
C LEU A 35 17.28 -18.57 -38.63
N VAL A 36 17.43 -19.47 -37.66
CA VAL A 36 18.74 -19.88 -37.13
C VAL A 36 19.47 -20.83 -38.09
N VAL A 37 18.74 -21.58 -38.93
CA VAL A 37 19.34 -22.51 -39.90
C VAL A 37 19.96 -21.78 -41.10
N ASP A 38 19.38 -20.66 -41.55
CA ASP A 38 19.89 -19.86 -42.68
C ASP A 38 21.11 -18.97 -42.34
N LEU A 39 21.44 -18.75 -41.06
CA LEU A 39 22.56 -17.89 -40.67
C LEU A 39 23.93 -18.60 -40.65
N ASN A 40 23.99 -19.91 -40.91
CA ASN A 40 25.24 -20.69 -40.83
C ASN A 40 26.02 -20.79 -42.16
N THR A 41 25.64 -20.01 -43.17
CA THR A 41 26.21 -20.03 -44.54
C THR A 41 26.90 -18.73 -44.96
N SER A 42 27.09 -17.76 -44.07
CA SER A 42 27.89 -16.56 -44.34
C SER A 42 29.08 -16.45 -43.37
N ARG A 43 30.26 -16.87 -43.84
CA ARG A 43 31.52 -16.45 -43.24
C ARG A 43 31.84 -15.04 -43.73
N ASP A 44 32.44 -14.27 -42.81
CA ASP A 44 33.14 -12.99 -42.99
C ASP A 44 32.39 -11.77 -42.46
N PHE A 45 32.57 -11.49 -41.16
CA PHE A 45 32.49 -10.12 -40.65
C PHE A 45 33.50 -9.87 -39.53
N CYS A 46 34.30 -8.81 -39.69
CA CYS A 46 35.35 -8.42 -38.76
C CYS A 46 34.86 -7.39 -37.71
N ILE A 47 35.55 -7.40 -36.57
CA ILE A 47 35.41 -6.47 -35.44
C ILE A 47 35.92 -5.05 -35.85
N PRO A 48 35.57 -3.98 -35.11
CA PRO A 48 36.65 -3.36 -34.33
C PRO A 48 36.27 -2.71 -32.98
N THR A 49 37.03 -3.06 -31.92
CA THR A 49 37.38 -2.22 -30.73
C THR A 49 36.25 -1.76 -29.79
N TRP A 50 36.42 -1.44 -28.49
CA TRP A 50 37.57 -1.34 -27.57
C TRP A 50 37.32 -2.32 -26.37
N ASN A 51 38.12 -2.49 -25.30
CA ASN A 51 39.37 -1.87 -24.82
C ASN A 51 40.22 -2.94 -24.04
N CYS A 52 41.36 -2.54 -23.48
CA CYS A 52 42.35 -3.41 -22.81
C CYS A 52 42.14 -3.63 -21.30
N LEU A 53 42.59 -4.80 -20.80
CA LEU A 53 43.14 -4.93 -19.45
C LEU A 53 44.32 -5.92 -19.48
N CYS A 54 45.54 -5.40 -19.37
CA CYS A 54 46.76 -6.18 -19.46
C CYS A 54 47.12 -6.80 -18.11
N LEU A 55 47.44 -8.09 -18.09
CA LEU A 55 48.02 -8.77 -16.93
C LEU A 55 49.34 -9.43 -17.35
N HIS A 56 50.44 -8.93 -16.80
CA HIS A 56 51.77 -9.51 -16.99
C HIS A 56 51.85 -10.87 -16.29
N SER A 57 52.35 -11.88 -16.98
CA SER A 57 52.95 -13.06 -16.35
C SER A 57 54.22 -13.47 -17.07
N SER A 58 55.22 -13.89 -16.28
CA SER A 58 56.61 -14.08 -16.70
C SER A 58 56.80 -15.36 -17.53
N GLY A 59 57.82 -15.35 -18.40
CA GLY A 59 58.10 -16.48 -19.30
C GLY A 59 58.66 -17.72 -18.59
N ILE A 60 58.31 -18.89 -19.11
CA ILE A 60 58.94 -20.19 -18.82
C ILE A 60 59.34 -20.84 -20.16
N ALA A 61 60.45 -21.59 -20.15
CA ALA A 61 61.18 -22.01 -21.34
C ALA A 61 60.42 -22.98 -22.27
N ARG A 62 60.73 -22.91 -23.57
CA ARG A 62 60.31 -23.91 -24.57
C ARG A 62 61.15 -25.18 -24.43
N SER A 63 60.50 -26.29 -24.10
CA SER A 63 61.02 -27.65 -24.35
C SER A 63 60.22 -28.28 -25.49
N HIS A 64 60.89 -28.64 -26.59
CA HIS A 64 60.26 -29.34 -27.72
C HIS A 64 59.93 -30.79 -27.34
N LEU A 65 58.64 -31.12 -27.31
CA LEU A 65 58.13 -32.50 -27.18
C LEU A 65 57.23 -32.80 -28.37
N ASN A 66 57.75 -33.60 -29.32
CA ASN A 66 56.95 -34.16 -30.40
C ASN A 66 56.08 -35.29 -29.84
N VAL A 67 54.81 -35.00 -29.59
CA VAL A 67 53.79 -36.00 -29.24
C VAL A 67 52.96 -36.31 -30.48
N THR A 68 53.21 -37.46 -31.10
CA THR A 68 52.34 -38.01 -32.16
C THR A 68 51.06 -38.53 -31.53
N PHE A 69 49.98 -37.77 -31.65
CA PHE A 69 48.67 -38.15 -31.10
C PHE A 69 47.97 -39.14 -32.03
N SER A 70 47.70 -40.36 -31.54
CA SER A 70 46.91 -41.35 -32.29
C SER A 70 45.43 -41.01 -32.19
N VAL A 71 44.79 -40.73 -33.33
CA VAL A 71 43.35 -40.47 -33.40
C VAL A 71 42.60 -41.80 -33.45
N GLN A 72 42.22 -42.32 -32.29
CA GLN A 72 41.30 -43.47 -32.18
C GLN A 72 39.87 -43.01 -31.92
N HIS A 73 38.92 -43.69 -32.58
CA HIS A 73 37.49 -43.39 -32.64
C HIS A 73 36.84 -43.02 -31.29
N THR A 74 36.34 -41.79 -31.18
CA THR A 74 35.41 -41.36 -30.11
C THR A 74 34.21 -40.58 -30.66
N SER A 75 33.62 -41.01 -31.79
CA SER A 75 32.48 -40.31 -32.41
C SER A 75 31.19 -40.40 -31.60
N HIS A 76 30.93 -41.52 -30.92
CA HIS A 76 29.63 -41.77 -30.27
C HIS A 76 29.34 -40.97 -28.98
N HIS A 77 30.36 -40.34 -28.36
CA HIS A 77 30.16 -39.60 -27.11
C HIS A 77 29.72 -38.14 -27.32
N TYR A 78 29.93 -37.58 -28.52
CA TYR A 78 29.58 -36.19 -28.81
C TYR A 78 28.08 -36.00 -29.06
N ASP A 79 27.41 -36.97 -29.69
CA ASP A 79 25.97 -36.85 -30.01
C ASP A 79 25.10 -36.73 -28.75
N GLN A 80 25.38 -37.51 -27.69
CA GLN A 80 24.64 -37.37 -26.42
C GLN A 80 24.86 -36.03 -25.73
N LEU A 81 26.08 -35.47 -25.80
CA LEU A 81 26.38 -34.15 -25.25
C LEU A 81 25.67 -33.04 -26.02
N ILE A 82 25.67 -33.12 -27.36
CA ILE A 82 24.96 -32.18 -28.24
C ILE A 82 23.44 -32.26 -28.01
N GLN A 83 22.89 -33.47 -27.85
CA GLN A 83 21.47 -33.67 -27.60
C GLN A 83 21.04 -33.15 -26.21
N MET A 84 21.87 -33.32 -25.17
CA MET A 84 21.61 -32.69 -23.86
C MET A 84 21.74 -31.17 -23.89
N LEU A 85 22.70 -30.61 -24.62
CA LEU A 85 22.82 -29.16 -24.84
C LEU A 85 21.59 -28.59 -25.56
N LEU A 86 21.16 -29.21 -26.67
CA LEU A 86 19.98 -28.78 -27.43
C LEU A 86 18.68 -28.78 -26.63
N PHE A 87 18.50 -29.70 -25.68
CA PHE A 87 17.30 -29.72 -24.81
C PHE A 87 17.37 -28.77 -23.61
N THR A 88 18.56 -28.49 -23.07
CA THR A 88 18.74 -27.62 -21.90
C THR A 88 18.86 -26.13 -22.23
N PHE A 89 19.48 -25.77 -23.36
CA PHE A 89 19.70 -24.38 -23.78
C PHE A 89 18.41 -23.53 -23.94
N PRO A 90 17.31 -24.02 -24.56
CA PRO A 90 16.09 -23.21 -24.67
C PRO A 90 15.39 -22.97 -23.33
N ILE A 91 15.59 -23.84 -22.32
CA ILE A 91 15.03 -23.67 -20.98
C ILE A 91 15.76 -22.53 -20.24
N LEU A 92 17.07 -22.42 -20.43
CA LEU A 92 17.89 -21.34 -19.85
C LEU A 92 17.58 -19.97 -20.47
N LEU A 93 17.28 -19.90 -21.77
CA LEU A 93 16.94 -18.64 -22.45
C LEU A 93 15.54 -18.11 -22.11
N LEU A 94 14.58 -18.98 -21.77
CA LEU A 94 13.24 -18.58 -21.32
C LEU A 94 13.19 -18.09 -19.86
N ALA A 95 14.28 -18.24 -19.10
CA ALA A 95 14.34 -17.88 -17.68
C ALA A 95 14.58 -16.38 -17.40
N SER A 96 14.90 -15.56 -18.41
CA SER A 96 15.15 -14.12 -18.26
C SER A 96 14.30 -13.30 -19.22
N PRO A 97 13.13 -12.80 -18.77
CA PRO A 97 13.11 -11.38 -18.39
C PRO A 97 12.21 -11.04 -17.18
N ILE A 98 11.65 -12.02 -16.46
CA ILE A 98 10.63 -11.79 -15.41
C ILE A 98 11.18 -11.00 -14.21
N SER A 99 12.48 -11.12 -13.92
CA SER A 99 13.12 -10.58 -12.71
C SER A 99 13.04 -9.05 -12.55
N VAL A 100 12.90 -8.29 -13.64
CA VAL A 100 12.98 -6.81 -13.58
C VAL A 100 11.63 -6.15 -13.25
N LEU A 101 10.50 -6.78 -13.58
CA LEU A 101 9.18 -6.26 -13.19
C LEU A 101 8.81 -6.57 -11.73
N ALA A 102 9.34 -7.66 -11.17
CA ALA A 102 9.02 -8.08 -9.81
C ALA A 102 9.58 -7.10 -8.74
N CYS A 103 10.78 -6.55 -8.97
CA CYS A 103 11.44 -5.64 -8.04
C CYS A 103 10.67 -4.35 -7.78
N GLU A 104 10.07 -3.76 -8.82
CA GLU A 104 9.29 -2.52 -8.70
C GLU A 104 8.04 -2.73 -7.83
N GLY A 105 7.35 -3.86 -8.01
CA GLY A 105 6.19 -4.22 -7.20
C GLY A 105 6.52 -4.39 -5.71
N GLU A 106 7.58 -5.15 -5.38
CA GLU A 106 7.98 -5.35 -3.99
C GLU A 106 8.45 -4.06 -3.31
N CYS A 107 9.20 -3.22 -4.04
CA CYS A 107 9.63 -1.89 -3.58
C CYS A 107 8.42 -1.00 -3.20
N ILE A 108 7.43 -0.88 -4.08
CA ILE A 108 6.21 -0.09 -3.83
C ILE A 108 5.44 -0.61 -2.61
N ILE A 109 5.23 -1.94 -2.51
CA ILE A 109 4.51 -2.56 -1.39
C ILE A 109 5.22 -2.23 -0.06
N ARG A 110 6.51 -2.57 0.03
CA ARG A 110 7.27 -2.47 1.28
C ARG A 110 7.53 -1.03 1.72
N ILE A 111 7.73 -0.10 0.81
CA ILE A 111 7.86 1.33 1.15
C ILE A 111 6.53 1.88 1.65
N THR A 112 5.40 1.48 1.06
CA THR A 112 4.06 1.84 1.55
C THR A 112 3.84 1.32 2.98
N ASP A 113 4.11 0.04 3.22
CA ASP A 113 3.98 -0.58 4.55
C ASP A 113 4.89 0.08 5.60
N ALA A 114 6.13 0.44 5.22
CA ALA A 114 7.05 1.14 6.12
C ALA A 114 6.52 2.51 6.57
N TRP A 115 5.93 3.30 5.66
CA TRP A 115 5.28 4.56 6.01
C TRP A 115 4.07 4.34 6.93
N LEU A 116 3.23 3.34 6.66
CA LEU A 116 2.06 3.03 7.49
C LEU A 116 2.45 2.54 8.89
N GLY A 117 3.45 1.67 8.99
CA GLY A 117 4.00 1.21 10.28
C GLY A 117 4.54 2.37 11.12
N ASN A 118 5.29 3.29 10.49
CA ASN A 118 5.80 4.49 11.14
C ASN A 118 4.66 5.38 11.68
N TYR A 119 3.61 5.64 10.89
CA TYR A 119 2.46 6.45 11.32
C TYR A 119 1.56 5.77 12.35
N THR A 120 1.50 4.44 12.41
CA THR A 120 0.58 3.69 13.30
C THR A 120 0.70 4.13 14.76
N SER A 121 1.93 4.21 15.29
CA SER A 121 2.17 4.60 16.70
C SER A 121 1.70 6.03 17.03
N LEU A 122 1.79 6.95 16.07
CA LEU A 122 1.36 8.34 16.21
C LEU A 122 -0.16 8.44 16.16
N ILE A 123 -0.80 7.68 15.27
CA ILE A 123 -2.25 7.59 15.14
C ILE A 123 -2.87 7.00 16.41
N ASP A 124 -2.27 5.94 16.96
CA ASP A 124 -2.68 5.36 18.24
C ASP A 124 -2.57 6.40 19.38
N THR A 125 -1.49 7.18 19.41
CA THR A 125 -1.31 8.27 20.38
C THR A 125 -2.40 9.36 20.24
N VAL A 126 -2.74 9.75 19.02
CA VAL A 126 -3.82 10.71 18.73
C VAL A 126 -5.18 10.17 19.21
N PHE A 127 -5.49 8.90 18.92
CA PHE A 127 -6.75 8.29 19.34
C PHE A 127 -6.83 8.02 20.84
N GLN A 128 -5.72 7.72 21.51
CA GLN A 128 -5.67 7.67 22.98
C GLN A 128 -6.03 9.03 23.61
N TYR A 129 -5.49 10.13 23.08
CA TYR A 129 -5.84 11.48 23.56
C TYR A 129 -7.31 11.84 23.29
N ILE A 130 -7.84 11.48 22.11
CA ILE A 130 -9.26 11.65 21.79
C ILE A 130 -10.15 10.81 22.71
N ALA A 131 -9.79 9.55 22.99
CA ALA A 131 -10.50 8.67 23.90
C ALA A 131 -10.54 9.24 25.33
N GLN A 132 -9.45 9.84 25.81
CA GLN A 132 -9.41 10.52 27.11
C GLN A 132 -10.37 11.73 27.14
N GLN A 133 -10.43 12.55 26.08
CA GLN A 133 -11.40 13.65 25.99
C GLN A 133 -12.85 13.14 25.99
N ILE A 134 -13.16 12.09 25.23
CA ILE A 134 -14.50 11.45 25.21
C ILE A 134 -14.86 10.96 26.61
N SER A 135 -13.95 10.26 27.29
CA SER A 135 -14.15 9.71 28.63
C SER A 135 -14.45 10.79 29.67
N ARG A 136 -13.77 11.93 29.58
CA ARG A 136 -13.89 13.05 30.53
C ARG A 136 -15.10 13.95 30.25
N ASP A 137 -15.37 14.24 28.98
CA ASP A 137 -16.27 15.34 28.59
C ASP A 137 -17.65 14.88 28.10
N LEU A 138 -17.80 13.58 27.77
CA LEU A 138 -19.04 13.02 27.19
C LEU A 138 -19.66 11.90 28.04
N LEU A 139 -18.85 11.07 28.71
CA LEU A 139 -19.33 9.88 29.42
C LEU A 139 -19.62 10.16 30.92
N PRO A 140 -20.57 9.44 31.55
CA PRO A 140 -20.83 9.57 32.98
C PRO A 140 -19.63 9.12 33.84
N ALA A 141 -19.46 9.74 35.00
CA ALA A 141 -18.45 9.34 35.98
C ALA A 141 -18.62 7.85 36.36
N GLY A 142 -17.57 7.06 36.17
CA GLY A 142 -17.58 5.60 36.35
C GLY A 142 -17.78 4.78 35.06
N GLY A 143 -18.11 5.43 33.93
CA GLY A 143 -18.14 4.82 32.61
C GLY A 143 -16.79 4.81 31.87
N HIS A 144 -15.68 5.01 32.59
CA HIS A 144 -14.37 5.32 31.99
C HIS A 144 -13.59 4.11 31.43
N HIS A 145 -14.10 2.89 31.61
CA HIS A 145 -13.38 1.69 31.19
C HIS A 145 -13.35 1.58 29.66
N ASP A 146 -12.14 1.73 29.11
CA ASP A 146 -11.80 1.66 27.70
C ASP A 146 -12.68 2.55 26.78
N SER A 147 -12.47 3.86 26.84
CA SER A 147 -13.09 4.77 25.87
C SER A 147 -12.48 4.69 24.45
N LEU A 148 -11.38 3.93 24.27
CA LEU A 148 -10.74 3.70 22.96
C LEU A 148 -11.58 2.72 22.12
N GLN A 149 -12.28 1.77 22.76
CA GLN A 149 -13.20 0.84 22.08
C GLN A 149 -14.25 1.55 21.21
N TYR A 150 -14.72 2.74 21.60
CA TYR A 150 -15.69 3.52 20.82
C TYR A 150 -15.12 3.98 19.48
N LEU A 151 -13.81 4.26 19.42
CA LEU A 151 -13.11 4.72 18.23
C LEU A 151 -12.74 3.56 17.27
N TYR A 152 -13.00 2.31 17.66
CA TYR A 152 -12.70 1.13 16.84
C TYR A 152 -13.19 1.25 15.38
N PRO A 153 -14.43 1.69 15.08
CA PRO A 153 -14.90 1.81 13.69
C PRO A 153 -14.02 2.74 12.84
N ILE A 154 -13.53 3.84 13.41
CA ILE A 154 -12.64 4.80 12.74
C ILE A 154 -11.25 4.20 12.55
N THR A 155 -10.70 3.52 13.57
CA THR A 155 -9.37 2.88 13.45
C THR A 155 -9.36 1.72 12.46
N SER A 156 -10.46 0.94 12.37
CA SER A 156 -10.64 -0.09 11.34
C SER A 156 -10.71 0.56 9.96
N ALA A 157 -11.61 1.53 9.75
CA ALA A 157 -11.74 2.20 8.46
C ALA A 157 -10.46 2.92 8.00
N TYR A 158 -9.63 3.39 8.93
CA TYR A 158 -8.27 3.83 8.61
C TYR A 158 -7.44 2.66 8.07
N LYS A 159 -7.26 1.59 8.85
CA LYS A 159 -6.47 0.40 8.43
C LYS A 159 -6.93 -0.13 7.08
N ASP A 160 -8.23 -0.35 6.92
CA ASP A 160 -8.87 -0.91 5.72
C ASP A 160 -8.67 -0.05 4.45
N SER A 161 -8.48 1.27 4.58
CA SER A 161 -8.28 2.18 3.43
C SER A 161 -6.87 2.78 3.31
N SER A 162 -6.03 2.59 4.34
CA SER A 162 -4.72 3.23 4.48
C SER A 162 -3.72 2.74 3.44
N TYR A 163 -3.69 1.44 3.16
CA TYR A 163 -2.73 0.84 2.23
C TYR A 163 -2.90 1.37 0.81
N ASP A 164 -4.07 1.17 0.20
CA ASP A 164 -4.28 1.60 -1.18
C ASP A 164 -4.21 3.11 -1.35
N GLY A 165 -4.70 3.88 -0.36
CA GLY A 165 -4.62 5.33 -0.44
C GLY A 165 -3.19 5.87 -0.28
N MET A 166 -2.39 5.33 0.65
CA MET A 166 -0.99 5.71 0.82
C MET A 166 -0.18 5.29 -0.42
N ARG A 167 -0.38 4.06 -0.89
CA ARG A 167 0.20 3.54 -2.13
C ARG A 167 -0.09 4.50 -3.27
N THR A 168 -1.37 4.79 -3.56
CA THR A 168 -1.78 5.70 -4.65
C THR A 168 -1.22 7.11 -4.49
N ALA A 169 -1.20 7.66 -3.27
CA ALA A 169 -0.68 9.00 -3.00
C ALA A 169 0.81 9.15 -3.34
N ILE A 170 1.61 8.11 -3.10
CA ILE A 170 3.04 8.07 -3.47
C ILE A 170 3.18 7.64 -4.95
N PHE A 171 2.59 6.50 -5.31
CA PHE A 171 2.69 5.81 -6.60
C PHE A 171 1.29 5.46 -7.20
N PRO A 172 0.91 5.94 -8.40
CA PRO A 172 1.71 6.68 -9.36
C PRO A 172 1.49 8.20 -9.30
N ASN A 173 0.89 8.76 -8.23
CA ASN A 173 0.47 10.17 -8.25
C ASN A 173 1.62 11.19 -8.28
N TYR A 174 2.80 10.84 -7.76
CA TYR A 174 3.99 11.70 -7.81
C TYR A 174 5.22 10.91 -8.28
N PHE A 175 5.46 9.75 -7.68
CA PHE A 175 6.50 8.82 -8.10
C PHE A 175 5.87 7.82 -9.08
N HIS A 176 6.24 7.93 -10.35
CA HIS A 176 5.74 7.04 -11.39
C HIS A 176 6.57 5.76 -11.45
N GLY A 177 6.16 4.76 -12.24
CA GLY A 177 7.00 3.61 -12.52
C GLY A 177 8.22 3.97 -13.39
N LYS A 178 8.72 3.02 -14.18
CA LYS A 178 9.67 3.34 -15.26
C LYS A 178 9.16 4.52 -16.10
N CYS A 179 10.02 5.52 -16.30
CA CYS A 179 9.70 6.79 -16.97
C CYS A 179 9.53 6.68 -18.49
N GLN A 180 8.92 5.59 -18.98
CA GLN A 180 8.63 5.40 -20.39
C GLN A 180 7.53 6.36 -20.85
N ARG A 181 7.85 7.19 -21.85
CA ARG A 181 6.85 7.94 -22.61
C ARG A 181 6.54 7.10 -23.85
N ASP A 182 5.29 6.71 -24.02
CA ASP A 182 4.84 5.93 -25.18
C ASP A 182 5.59 4.59 -25.39
N GLY A 183 6.04 3.97 -24.28
CA GLY A 183 6.83 2.72 -24.29
C GLY A 183 8.32 2.91 -24.65
N ILE A 184 8.76 4.15 -24.86
CA ILE A 184 10.15 4.50 -25.15
C ILE A 184 10.76 5.08 -23.86
N ASP A 185 11.88 4.50 -23.41
CA ASP A 185 12.71 5.12 -22.38
C ASP A 185 13.30 6.43 -22.95
N PRO A 186 12.94 7.62 -22.43
CA PRO A 186 13.45 8.87 -22.95
C PRO A 186 14.97 8.92 -22.80
N PRO A 187 15.73 9.33 -23.83
CA PRO A 187 17.18 9.34 -23.76
C PRO A 187 17.65 10.32 -22.67
N GLY A 188 18.19 9.79 -21.57
CA GLY A 188 18.83 10.57 -20.51
C GLY A 188 18.05 10.76 -19.21
N CYS A 189 17.30 9.78 -18.71
CA CYS A 189 17.00 9.76 -17.27
C CYS A 189 18.31 9.56 -16.47
N PRO A 190 18.68 10.43 -15.51
CA PRO A 190 17.90 11.52 -14.94
C PRO A 190 18.43 12.92 -15.30
N ASN A 191 17.64 13.69 -16.04
CA ASN A 191 17.55 15.12 -15.72
C ASN A 191 16.71 15.24 -14.43
N PRO A 192 17.24 15.79 -13.32
CA PRO A 192 16.45 15.97 -12.09
C PRO A 192 15.26 16.91 -12.28
N ASP A 193 15.28 17.78 -13.30
CA ASP A 193 14.20 18.74 -13.61
C ASP A 193 13.10 18.14 -14.50
N CYS A 194 13.02 16.81 -14.64
CA CYS A 194 11.93 16.16 -15.36
C CYS A 194 10.59 16.37 -14.61
N PRO A 195 9.49 16.78 -15.30
CA PRO A 195 8.18 17.01 -14.67
C PRO A 195 7.47 15.72 -14.22
N VAL A 196 8.07 14.56 -14.47
CA VAL A 196 7.61 13.24 -14.08
C VAL A 196 8.75 12.60 -13.29
N VAL A 197 8.56 12.40 -11.99
CA VAL A 197 9.59 11.83 -11.12
C VAL A 197 9.51 10.30 -11.19
N CYS A 198 10.58 9.64 -11.63
CA CYS A 198 10.65 8.18 -11.64
C CYS A 198 10.73 7.65 -10.19
N GLY A 199 9.94 6.65 -9.84
CA GLY A 199 9.86 6.04 -8.51
C GLY A 199 10.99 5.07 -8.18
N THR A 200 12.19 5.29 -8.73
CA THR A 200 13.37 4.49 -8.40
C THR A 200 13.82 4.78 -6.95
N PRO A 201 14.48 3.82 -6.27
CA PRO A 201 15.02 4.02 -4.93
C PRO A 201 15.87 5.30 -4.80
N GLY A 202 16.72 5.59 -5.79
CA GLY A 202 17.55 6.81 -5.81
C GLY A 202 16.72 8.09 -5.86
N SER A 203 15.69 8.15 -6.70
CA SER A 203 14.80 9.33 -6.78
C SER A 203 13.97 9.53 -5.51
N LEU A 204 13.46 8.45 -4.90
CA LEU A 204 12.73 8.49 -3.63
C LEU A 204 13.61 9.03 -2.48
N VAL A 205 14.91 8.72 -2.51
CA VAL A 205 15.91 9.27 -1.58
C VAL A 205 16.28 10.72 -1.90
N HIS A 206 16.33 11.10 -3.17
CA HIS A 206 16.59 12.48 -3.59
C HIS A 206 15.44 13.41 -3.21
N PHE A 207 14.20 13.07 -3.59
CA PHE A 207 12.97 13.81 -3.29
C PHE A 207 12.34 13.40 -1.95
N PHE A 208 13.15 13.00 -0.97
CA PHE A 208 12.66 12.52 0.32
C PHE A 208 11.78 13.52 1.09
N PRO A 209 12.07 14.85 1.11
CA PRO A 209 11.21 15.81 1.81
C PRO A 209 9.80 15.86 1.22
N THR A 210 9.66 15.76 -0.11
CA THR A 210 8.37 15.66 -0.79
C THR A 210 7.67 14.32 -0.53
N LEU A 211 8.40 13.19 -0.53
CA LEU A 211 7.87 11.87 -0.13
C LEU A 211 7.29 11.89 1.29
N ARG A 212 8.02 12.48 2.25
CA ARG A 212 7.58 12.70 3.64
C ARG A 212 6.31 13.54 3.69
N PHE A 213 6.27 14.65 2.95
CA PHE A 213 5.11 15.56 2.88
C PHE A 213 3.87 14.87 2.31
N ILE A 214 4.01 14.09 1.23
CA ILE A 214 2.93 13.30 0.63
C ILE A 214 2.35 12.30 1.65
N ALA A 215 3.20 11.50 2.30
CA ALA A 215 2.77 10.49 3.25
C ALA A 215 2.07 11.11 4.49
N TYR A 216 2.58 12.25 4.97
CA TYR A 216 1.92 13.03 6.02
C TYR A 216 0.54 13.55 5.57
N ASN A 217 0.47 14.21 4.42
CA ASN A 217 -0.74 14.88 3.97
C ASN A 217 -1.86 13.88 3.67
N TYR A 218 -1.52 12.73 3.07
CA TYR A 218 -2.43 11.60 2.92
C TYR A 218 -2.97 11.12 4.27
N THR A 219 -2.10 10.91 5.26
CA THR A 219 -2.49 10.43 6.60
C THR A 219 -3.41 11.44 7.30
N ARG A 220 -3.02 12.72 7.31
CA ARG A 220 -3.80 13.83 7.87
C ARG A 220 -5.16 13.97 7.21
N GLY A 221 -5.22 13.96 5.88
CA GLY A 221 -6.46 14.05 5.11
C GLY A 221 -7.38 12.85 5.33
N THR A 222 -6.81 11.65 5.46
CA THR A 222 -7.57 10.43 5.77
C THR A 222 -8.15 10.47 7.18
N LEU A 223 -7.39 10.89 8.20
CA LEU A 223 -7.92 11.13 9.54
C LEU A 223 -9.02 12.20 9.52
N GLN A 224 -8.81 13.33 8.85
CA GLN A 224 -9.80 14.40 8.73
C GLN A 224 -11.12 13.88 8.16
N ARG A 225 -11.06 13.11 7.06
CA ARG A 225 -12.23 12.51 6.40
C ARG A 225 -12.96 11.50 7.30
N LEU A 226 -12.24 10.59 7.95
CA LEU A 226 -12.83 9.57 8.83
C LEU A 226 -13.34 10.13 10.16
N CYS A 227 -12.84 11.29 10.59
CA CYS A 227 -13.26 12.00 11.79
C CYS A 227 -14.31 13.10 11.51
N SER A 228 -14.86 13.17 10.30
CA SER A 228 -15.88 14.16 9.91
C SER A 228 -17.28 13.54 9.82
N PRO A 229 -18.35 14.31 10.14
CA PRO A 229 -19.74 13.90 9.91
C PRO A 229 -20.02 13.49 8.44
N GLY A 230 -20.95 12.56 8.25
CA GLY A 230 -21.28 11.99 6.94
C GLY A 230 -20.37 10.83 6.50
N ASN A 231 -19.46 10.36 7.36
CA ASN A 231 -18.72 9.13 7.18
C ASN A 231 -19.29 7.99 8.04
N ASP A 232 -19.50 6.82 7.46
CA ASP A 232 -19.99 5.61 8.14
C ASP A 232 -19.30 5.29 9.47
N ALA A 233 -17.97 5.41 9.52
CA ALA A 233 -17.18 5.09 10.71
C ALA A 233 -17.37 6.15 11.81
N TYR A 234 -17.44 7.43 11.41
CA TYR A 234 -17.81 8.52 12.31
C TYR A 234 -19.21 8.30 12.89
N GLU A 235 -20.20 8.00 12.05
CA GLU A 235 -21.60 7.85 12.50
C GLU A 235 -21.82 6.66 13.44
N ARG A 236 -21.14 5.53 13.19
CA ARG A 236 -21.15 4.38 14.11
C ARG A 236 -20.53 4.73 15.47
N THR A 237 -19.42 5.46 15.45
CA THR A 237 -18.73 5.96 16.64
C THR A 237 -19.60 6.93 17.42
N GLU A 238 -20.16 7.95 16.76
CA GLU A 238 -21.07 8.93 17.35
C GLU A 238 -22.29 8.26 18.00
N ARG A 239 -22.94 7.32 17.30
CA ARG A 239 -24.11 6.60 17.81
C ARG A 239 -23.78 5.82 19.09
N SER A 240 -22.64 5.13 19.11
CA SER A 240 -22.19 4.37 20.28
C SER A 240 -21.87 5.27 21.47
N ILE A 241 -21.25 6.43 21.23
CA ILE A 241 -20.95 7.42 22.26
C ILE A 241 -22.22 8.11 22.78
N VAL A 242 -23.18 8.46 21.91
CA VAL A 242 -24.47 9.02 22.33
C VAL A 242 -25.25 8.02 23.19
N GLN A 243 -25.26 6.74 22.80
CA GLN A 243 -25.87 5.67 23.59
C GLN A 243 -25.19 5.48 24.96
N ALA A 244 -23.87 5.49 25.02
CA ALA A 244 -23.11 5.41 26.26
C ALA A 244 -23.28 6.66 27.15
N ALA A 245 -23.31 7.85 26.54
CA ALA A 245 -23.49 9.13 27.21
C ALA A 245 -24.90 9.35 27.76
N ALA A 246 -25.92 8.64 27.25
CA ALA A 246 -27.23 8.55 27.90
C ALA A 246 -27.14 7.86 29.28
N GLY A 247 -26.12 7.04 29.50
CA GLY A 247 -25.91 6.18 30.65
C GLY A 247 -26.77 4.91 30.59
N PRO A 248 -26.60 3.99 31.55
CA PRO A 248 -27.65 3.02 31.83
C PRO A 248 -28.93 3.82 32.10
N ARG A 249 -29.99 3.58 31.32
CA ARG A 249 -31.34 4.00 31.73
C ARG A 249 -31.58 3.32 33.06
N GLY A 250 -31.45 4.07 34.15
CA GLY A 250 -31.45 3.54 35.51
C GLY A 250 -32.64 2.61 35.65
N ARG A 251 -32.36 1.33 35.96
CA ARG A 251 -33.24 0.17 35.71
C ARG A 251 -34.71 0.58 35.76
N GLU A 252 -35.41 0.49 34.63
CA GLU A 252 -36.83 0.85 34.55
C GLU A 252 -37.74 -0.06 35.43
N GLY A 253 -37.15 -1.14 35.97
CA GLY A 253 -37.71 -1.98 37.05
C GLY A 253 -37.48 -1.45 38.47
N GLU A 254 -36.46 -0.64 38.75
CA GLU A 254 -36.38 0.18 39.96
C GLU A 254 -37.21 1.45 39.75
N ARG A 255 -38.51 1.20 39.53
CA ARG A 255 -39.55 2.19 39.72
C ARG A 255 -39.34 2.77 41.12
N ARG A 256 -38.79 3.99 41.19
CA ARG A 256 -39.29 4.95 42.18
C ARG A 256 -40.79 4.81 42.13
N ARG A 257 -41.38 4.32 43.21
CA ARG A 257 -42.83 4.37 43.41
C ARG A 257 -43.15 5.86 43.55
N VAL A 258 -43.23 6.56 42.42
CA VAL A 258 -44.02 7.79 42.30
C VAL A 258 -45.36 7.43 42.93
N PRO A 259 -45.73 8.04 44.07
CA PRO A 259 -46.91 7.63 44.79
C PRO A 259 -48.09 7.64 43.82
N TRP A 260 -48.77 6.49 43.68
CA TRP A 260 -49.81 6.27 42.67
C TRP A 260 -50.93 7.34 42.72
N PHE A 261 -51.06 8.03 43.85
CA PHE A 261 -51.88 9.23 44.04
C PHE A 261 -51.64 10.35 43.01
N GLU A 262 -50.40 10.55 42.53
CA GLU A 262 -50.08 11.60 41.55
C GLU A 262 -50.58 11.26 40.12
N TYR A 263 -50.73 9.96 39.83
CA TYR A 263 -51.36 9.46 38.60
C TYR A 263 -52.89 9.61 38.58
N ALA A 264 -53.53 9.75 39.74
CA ALA A 264 -54.98 9.96 39.82
C ALA A 264 -55.38 11.39 39.45
N VAL A 265 -54.59 12.39 39.83
CA VAL A 265 -54.90 13.82 39.61
C VAL A 265 -54.73 14.22 38.14
N THR A 266 -53.76 13.64 37.43
CA THR A 266 -53.48 13.97 36.02
C THR A 266 -54.49 13.39 35.05
N ARG A 267 -55.17 12.28 35.37
CA ARG A 267 -56.18 11.66 34.49
C ARG A 267 -57.49 12.44 34.39
N ALA A 268 -57.78 13.32 35.36
CA ALA A 268 -58.95 14.19 35.36
C ALA A 268 -58.79 15.44 34.46
N ARG A 269 -57.58 15.73 33.98
CA ARG A 269 -57.26 16.88 33.13
C ARG A 269 -56.69 16.38 31.81
N GLY A 270 -57.58 15.80 30.99
CA GLY A 270 -57.23 15.15 29.74
C GLY A 270 -56.76 16.13 28.67
N GLU A 271 -55.50 16.58 28.73
CA GLU A 271 -54.78 17.21 27.61
C GLU A 271 -53.25 17.30 27.87
N LEU A 272 -52.47 16.88 26.87
CA LEU A 272 -51.17 17.49 26.49
C LEU A 272 -50.08 17.64 27.58
N SER A 273 -49.44 16.55 28.01
CA SER A 273 -48.15 16.65 28.76
C SER A 273 -47.00 15.71 28.33
N ASP A 274 -47.23 14.75 27.44
CA ASP A 274 -46.22 13.76 27.02
C ASP A 274 -45.01 14.38 26.27
N GLY A 275 -45.23 15.47 25.53
CA GLY A 275 -44.19 16.12 24.72
C GLY A 275 -42.99 16.70 25.49
N ARG A 276 -43.09 16.92 26.81
CA ARG A 276 -42.02 17.56 27.59
C ARG A 276 -40.83 16.64 27.88
N ILE A 277 -41.05 15.35 28.14
CA ILE A 277 -39.97 14.41 28.50
C ILE A 277 -39.06 14.14 27.28
N PHE A 278 -39.65 13.91 26.10
CA PHE A 278 -38.91 13.73 24.85
C PHE A 278 -38.00 14.93 24.51
N SER A 279 -38.42 16.16 24.83
CA SER A 279 -37.64 17.37 24.55
C SER A 279 -36.28 17.43 25.25
N TYR A 280 -36.18 16.90 26.48
CA TYR A 280 -34.95 16.98 27.27
C TYR A 280 -33.91 15.98 26.79
N THR A 281 -34.32 14.73 26.54
CA THR A 281 -33.45 13.67 26.03
C THR A 281 -32.84 14.07 24.68
N ARG A 282 -33.66 14.55 23.75
CA ARG A 282 -33.19 15.04 22.45
C ARG A 282 -32.17 16.17 22.57
N LYS A 283 -32.42 17.17 23.43
CA LYS A 283 -31.49 18.29 23.66
C LYS A 283 -30.16 17.82 24.26
N ARG A 284 -30.16 16.77 25.10
CA ARG A 284 -28.94 16.14 25.63
C ARG A 284 -28.17 15.41 24.53
N GLU A 285 -28.83 14.61 23.71
CA GLU A 285 -28.23 13.89 22.58
C GLU A 285 -27.58 14.85 21.57
N GLU A 286 -28.30 15.88 21.14
CA GLU A 286 -27.77 16.95 20.26
C GLU A 286 -26.56 17.67 20.89
N GLY A 287 -26.57 17.85 22.21
CA GLY A 287 -25.44 18.40 22.96
C GLY A 287 -24.22 17.48 23.01
N VAL A 288 -24.41 16.16 23.12
CA VAL A 288 -23.32 15.17 23.04
C VAL A 288 -22.74 15.11 21.64
N LYS A 289 -23.58 15.02 20.59
CA LYS A 289 -23.15 15.03 19.18
C LYS A 289 -22.25 16.22 18.86
N LYS A 290 -22.68 17.45 19.18
CA LYS A 290 -21.91 18.68 18.95
C LYS A 290 -20.57 18.71 19.70
N ARG A 291 -20.49 18.16 20.91
CA ARG A 291 -19.22 18.06 21.66
C ARG A 291 -18.31 16.97 21.09
N PHE A 292 -18.86 15.81 20.71
CA PHE A 292 -18.12 14.75 20.04
C PHE A 292 -17.51 15.25 18.72
N GLU A 293 -18.31 15.89 17.87
CA GLU A 293 -17.85 16.51 16.63
C GLU A 293 -16.69 17.49 16.86
N LYS A 294 -16.80 18.35 17.88
CA LYS A 294 -15.73 19.29 18.27
C LYS A 294 -14.44 18.59 18.72
N ILE A 295 -14.54 17.42 19.37
CA ILE A 295 -13.37 16.62 19.75
C ILE A 295 -12.75 15.98 18.50
N MET A 296 -13.55 15.32 17.65
CA MET A 296 -13.06 14.60 16.46
C MET A 296 -12.41 15.52 15.43
N ARG A 297 -12.93 16.75 15.25
CA ARG A 297 -12.31 17.80 14.41
C ARG A 297 -10.87 18.16 14.82
N GLN A 298 -10.39 17.78 16.01
CA GLN A 298 -9.01 18.02 16.45
C GLN A 298 -8.01 17.00 15.89
N ALA A 299 -8.44 15.82 15.43
CA ALA A 299 -7.54 14.73 15.04
C ALA A 299 -6.42 15.13 14.05
N PRO A 300 -6.67 15.93 13.00
CA PRO A 300 -5.62 16.37 12.07
C PRO A 300 -4.56 17.26 12.75
N ASN A 301 -4.97 18.12 13.68
CA ASN A 301 -4.08 19.03 14.39
C ASN A 301 -3.30 18.30 15.51
N LEU A 302 -3.88 17.25 16.10
CA LEU A 302 -3.19 16.38 17.05
C LEU A 302 -2.10 15.55 16.36
N LEU A 303 -2.32 15.10 15.13
CA LEU A 303 -1.27 14.47 14.32
C LEU A 303 -0.13 15.46 14.02
N GLU A 304 -0.45 16.71 13.66
CA GLU A 304 0.53 17.77 13.41
C GLU A 304 1.40 18.04 14.65
N GLN A 305 0.78 18.14 15.82
CA GLN A 305 1.47 18.28 17.11
C GLN A 305 2.33 17.06 17.46
N ALA A 306 1.85 15.85 17.16
CA ALA A 306 2.63 14.61 17.34
C ALA A 306 3.85 14.57 16.42
N CYS A 307 3.74 15.07 15.18
CA CYS A 307 4.86 15.24 14.24
C CYS A 307 5.81 16.40 14.60
N GLY A 308 5.37 17.33 15.46
CA GLY A 308 6.23 18.35 16.06
C GLY A 308 6.63 19.52 15.14
N GLY A 309 5.84 19.83 14.11
CA GLY A 309 6.11 20.95 13.20
C GLY A 309 4.95 21.20 12.24
N HIS A 310 5.04 22.25 11.43
CA HIS A 310 4.09 22.49 10.34
C HIS A 310 4.34 21.55 9.16
N PRO A 311 3.32 21.26 8.34
CA PRO A 311 3.50 20.51 7.10
C PRO A 311 4.02 21.40 5.97
N SER A 312 5.28 21.20 5.60
CA SER A 312 5.86 21.68 4.34
C SER A 312 6.88 20.68 3.81
N GLU A 313 7.37 20.94 2.60
CA GLU A 313 8.43 20.18 1.93
C GLU A 313 9.84 20.55 2.44
N ASP A 314 9.97 21.53 3.35
CA ASP A 314 11.26 21.90 3.94
C ASP A 314 11.87 20.74 4.77
N GLU A 315 13.19 20.58 4.76
CA GLU A 315 13.88 19.51 5.52
C GLU A 315 13.62 19.58 7.04
N THR A 316 13.33 20.77 7.57
CA THR A 316 13.05 21.02 8.98
C THR A 316 11.60 20.72 9.39
N ALA A 317 10.70 20.44 8.44
CA ALA A 317 9.29 20.22 8.69
C ALA A 317 9.01 18.81 9.25
N LEU A 318 8.04 18.73 10.17
CA LEU A 318 7.57 17.48 10.78
C LEU A 318 8.71 16.59 11.35
N PRO A 319 9.62 17.12 12.20
CA PRO A 319 10.87 16.44 12.58
C PRO A 319 10.66 15.07 13.25
N LYS A 320 9.53 14.84 13.93
CA LYS A 320 9.21 13.54 14.55
C LYS A 320 8.58 12.52 13.59
N CYS A 321 8.16 12.97 12.40
CA CYS A 321 7.57 12.16 11.32
C CYS A 321 8.45 12.14 10.07
N SER A 322 9.75 12.47 10.22
CA SER A 322 10.69 12.44 9.11
C SER A 322 11.21 11.03 8.84
N TRP A 323 11.72 10.34 9.88
CA TRP A 323 12.39 9.02 9.77
C TRP A 323 13.47 8.94 8.68
N GLU A 324 13.98 10.07 8.21
CA GLU A 324 14.74 10.20 6.97
C GLU A 324 15.94 9.27 6.90
N LYS A 325 16.81 9.28 7.92
CA LYS A 325 18.02 8.45 7.94
C LYS A 325 17.69 6.95 7.81
N THR A 326 16.66 6.49 8.52
CA THR A 326 16.22 5.08 8.49
C THR A 326 15.48 4.72 7.21
N MET A 327 14.60 5.60 6.72
CA MET A 327 13.84 5.37 5.50
C MET A 327 14.73 5.45 4.24
N LYS A 328 15.64 6.42 4.13
CA LYS A 328 16.60 6.48 3.02
C LYS A 328 17.47 5.23 2.97
N ALA A 329 17.99 4.77 4.11
CA ALA A 329 18.77 3.53 4.18
C ALA A 329 17.93 2.30 3.79
N TYR A 330 16.66 2.24 4.20
CA TYR A 330 15.74 1.16 3.84
C TYR A 330 15.39 1.15 2.33
N ILE A 331 15.07 2.31 1.77
CA ILE A 331 14.76 2.49 0.34
C ILE A 331 15.93 2.01 -0.52
N LEU A 332 17.17 2.33 -0.14
CA LEU A 332 18.38 1.88 -0.85
C LEU A 332 18.71 0.38 -0.69
N THR A 333 17.88 -0.41 -0.01
CA THR A 333 17.98 -1.90 -0.04
C THR A 333 17.26 -2.51 -1.24
N PHE A 334 16.43 -1.75 -1.94
CA PHE A 334 15.78 -2.19 -3.18
C PHE A 334 16.72 -1.94 -4.39
N PRO A 335 16.75 -2.87 -5.37
CA PRO A 335 17.62 -2.78 -6.54
C PRO A 335 17.16 -1.76 -7.59
#